data_AF-A0A496BE29-F1
#
_entry.id   AF-A0A496BE29-F1
#
_cell.length_a   1.000
_cell.length_b   1.000
_cell.length_c   1.000
_cell.angle_alpha   90.00
_cell.angle_beta   90.00
_cell.angle_gamma   90.00
#
_symmetry.space_group_name_H-M   'P 1'
#
loop_
_entity.id
_entity.type
_entity.pdbx_description
1 polymer ?
#
loop_
_entity_poly.entity_id
_entity_poly.type
_entity_poly.pdbx_seq_one_letter_code
_entity_poly.pdbx_strand_id
1 'polypeptide(L)'
;MLTLKITCCFLMCIAVPLNIAIAAELQDGLVNYWPLDGDATDSIGKNDGEVVGKLNWVDARLGKGAKFDGSSQKIHIPDYKFITTTTTYAAWIHGWKANDWAGIVGSRTPTATELIFGDNELLHYVWNNNAAETWRWDGGPEIPQDEWALAAMTIEPEQATLYIYTDADGVDKGVNDIPHVEQEIGPLNIAWVDCCGGNRYFKGIIDEVMIFDRALSEDEILQLATQGLNVEAAHKLTTTWGKMKRALK
;
A
#
# COMPACT_ATOMS: atom_id res chain seq x y z
N MET A 1 56.31 -12.39 42.38
CA MET A 1 55.81 -12.82 41.05
C MET A 1 54.31 -13.04 41.20
N LEU A 2 53.50 -12.02 40.95
CA LEU A 2 52.04 -12.07 41.07
C LEU A 2 51.47 -11.81 39.67
N THR A 3 50.95 -12.84 39.01
CA THR A 3 50.42 -12.75 37.65
C THR A 3 48.95 -12.36 37.68
N LEU A 4 48.66 -11.14 37.22
CA LEU A 4 47.33 -10.57 37.02
C LEU A 4 46.66 -11.26 35.81
N LYS A 5 45.56 -11.99 36.03
CA LYS A 5 44.70 -12.48 34.93
C LYS A 5 43.68 -11.40 34.60
N ILE A 6 43.88 -10.72 33.47
CA ILE A 6 42.89 -9.81 32.89
C ILE A 6 41.92 -10.66 32.08
N THR A 7 40.71 -10.87 32.60
CA THR A 7 39.60 -11.43 31.83
C THR A 7 39.05 -10.31 30.93
N CYS A 8 39.33 -10.41 29.63
CA CYS A 8 38.79 -9.51 28.63
C CYS A 8 37.32 -9.91 28.38
N CYS A 9 36.37 -9.17 28.94
CA CYS A 9 34.97 -9.25 28.53
C CYS A 9 34.88 -8.73 27.09
N PHE A 10 34.78 -9.63 26.13
CA PHE A 10 34.32 -9.30 24.78
C PHE A 10 32.87 -8.83 24.89
N LEU A 11 32.66 -7.51 24.87
CA LEU A 11 31.38 -6.95 24.49
C LEU A 11 31.18 -7.33 23.02
N MET A 12 30.38 -8.37 22.78
CA MET A 12 29.92 -8.73 21.45
C MET A 12 28.89 -7.67 21.05
N CYS A 13 29.34 -6.55 20.48
CA CYS A 13 28.46 -5.61 19.80
C CYS A 13 27.81 -6.37 18.65
N ILE A 14 26.55 -6.78 18.85
CA ILE A 14 25.72 -7.31 17.78
C ILE A 14 25.45 -6.13 16.85
N ALA A 15 26.28 -5.98 15.83
CA ALA A 15 25.97 -5.11 14.70
C ALA A 15 24.79 -5.76 13.98
N VAL A 16 23.57 -5.32 14.32
CA VAL A 16 22.41 -5.61 13.49
C VAL A 16 22.70 -4.95 12.14
N PRO A 17 22.78 -5.70 11.03
CA PRO A 17 23.03 -5.10 9.74
C PRO A 17 21.90 -4.12 9.44
N LEU A 18 22.27 -2.91 9.01
CA LEU A 18 21.37 -1.77 8.77
C LEU A 18 20.14 -2.15 7.93
N ASN A 19 20.30 -3.07 6.97
CA ASN A 19 19.22 -3.58 6.13
C ASN A 19 18.09 -4.31 6.89
N ILE A 20 18.39 -4.91 8.07
CA ILE A 20 17.36 -5.57 8.89
C ILE A 20 16.56 -4.52 9.69
N ALA A 21 17.22 -3.44 10.15
CA ALA A 21 16.53 -2.36 10.86
C ALA A 21 15.57 -1.60 9.92
N ILE A 22 16.03 -1.31 8.69
CA ILE A 22 15.27 -0.65 7.62
C ILE A 22 14.03 -1.50 7.21
N ALA A 23 14.18 -2.81 7.07
CA ALA A 23 13.06 -3.72 6.78
C ALA A 23 12.02 -3.83 7.89
N ALA A 24 12.44 -3.69 9.16
CA ALA A 24 11.55 -3.71 10.31
C ALA A 24 10.69 -2.44 10.40
N GLU A 25 11.15 -1.32 9.84
CA GLU A 25 10.49 -0.01 9.86
C GLU A 25 9.23 0.04 8.97
N LEU A 26 9.30 -0.53 7.76
CA LEU A 26 8.13 -0.60 6.85
C LEU A 26 7.13 -1.70 7.22
N GLN A 27 7.45 -2.61 8.13
CA GLN A 27 6.45 -3.54 8.68
C GLN A 27 5.72 -2.93 9.87
N ASP A 28 6.30 -1.92 10.52
CA ASP A 28 5.63 -1.20 11.59
C ASP A 28 4.45 -0.41 11.02
N GLY A 29 3.28 -0.65 11.61
CA GLY A 29 2.02 -0.08 11.16
C GLY A 29 1.43 -0.66 9.86
N LEU A 30 2.07 -1.66 9.22
CA LEU A 30 1.45 -2.36 8.09
C LEU A 30 0.30 -3.25 8.60
N VAL A 31 -0.94 -2.95 8.21
CA VAL A 31 -2.13 -3.66 8.70
C VAL A 31 -2.72 -4.61 7.67
N ASN A 32 -2.56 -4.33 6.37
CA ASN A 32 -3.01 -5.19 5.28
C ASN A 32 -2.07 -5.12 4.11
N TYR A 33 -1.87 -6.26 3.45
CA TYR A 33 -1.03 -6.35 2.28
C TYR A 33 -1.52 -7.47 1.36
N TRP A 34 -1.94 -7.09 0.16
CA TRP A 34 -2.31 -8.00 -0.92
C TRP A 34 -1.19 -7.97 -1.97
N PRO A 35 -0.33 -8.99 -2.01
CA PRO A 35 0.72 -9.08 -3.04
C PRO A 35 0.14 -9.18 -4.45
N LEU A 36 -1.06 -9.76 -4.59
CA LEU A 36 -1.68 -10.05 -5.90
C LEU A 36 -0.87 -11.05 -6.76
N ASP A 37 -0.06 -11.89 -6.12
CA ASP A 37 0.82 -12.88 -6.78
C ASP A 37 0.08 -14.19 -7.15
N GLY A 38 -1.04 -14.07 -7.86
CA GLY A 38 -1.85 -15.21 -8.33
C GLY A 38 -3.16 -15.45 -7.59
N ASP A 39 -3.39 -14.73 -6.49
CA ASP A 39 -4.66 -14.68 -5.76
C ASP A 39 -4.84 -13.30 -5.11
N ALA A 40 -5.96 -13.13 -4.38
CA ALA A 40 -6.27 -11.89 -3.67
C ALA A 40 -6.16 -12.07 -2.13
N THR A 41 -5.23 -12.90 -1.66
CA THR A 41 -5.05 -13.15 -0.22
C THR A 41 -4.32 -11.98 0.46
N ASP A 42 -4.80 -11.59 1.65
CA ASP A 42 -4.12 -10.63 2.51
C ASP A 42 -3.08 -11.35 3.38
N SER A 43 -1.80 -11.05 3.14
CA SER A 43 -0.68 -11.69 3.82
C SER A 43 -0.45 -11.23 5.26
N ILE A 44 -1.14 -10.16 5.70
CA ILE A 44 -0.94 -9.55 7.02
C ILE A 44 -2.23 -9.60 7.86
N GLY A 45 -3.29 -8.94 7.40
CA GLY A 45 -4.49 -8.69 8.20
C GLY A 45 -5.57 -9.76 8.09
N LYS A 46 -5.42 -10.72 7.16
CA LYS A 46 -6.38 -11.77 6.82
C LYS A 46 -7.72 -11.26 6.29
N ASN A 47 -7.74 -10.08 5.67
CA ASN A 47 -8.90 -9.57 4.94
C ASN A 47 -8.79 -9.97 3.46
N ASP A 48 -8.99 -11.25 3.17
CA ASP A 48 -8.87 -11.77 1.81
C ASP A 48 -9.89 -11.12 0.87
N GLY A 49 -9.44 -10.84 -0.35
CA GLY A 49 -10.26 -10.29 -1.41
C GLY A 49 -11.01 -11.34 -2.21
N GLU A 50 -12.23 -11.00 -2.60
CA GLU A 50 -13.06 -11.74 -3.53
C GLU A 50 -12.83 -11.23 -4.96
N VAL A 51 -12.33 -12.09 -5.83
CA VAL A 51 -12.16 -11.78 -7.25
C VAL A 51 -13.53 -11.79 -7.94
N VAL A 52 -13.88 -10.66 -8.56
CA VAL A 52 -15.10 -10.53 -9.37
C VAL A 52 -14.71 -10.49 -10.86
N GLY A 53 -15.32 -11.38 -11.63
CA GLY A 53 -14.98 -11.61 -13.04
C GLY A 53 -13.83 -12.61 -13.21
N LYS A 54 -13.24 -12.67 -14.41
CA LYS A 54 -12.13 -13.57 -14.73
C LYS A 54 -10.81 -12.81 -14.82
N LEU A 55 -10.16 -12.57 -13.68
CA LEU A 55 -8.84 -11.93 -13.65
C LEU A 55 -7.76 -12.81 -14.28
N ASN A 56 -6.81 -12.15 -14.94
CA ASN A 56 -5.58 -12.78 -15.39
C ASN A 56 -4.43 -12.32 -14.48
N TRP A 57 -3.63 -13.27 -14.02
CA TRP A 57 -2.43 -13.02 -13.24
C TRP A 57 -1.22 -13.02 -14.17
N VAL A 58 -0.57 -11.87 -14.30
CA VAL A 58 0.52 -11.62 -15.25
C VAL A 58 1.77 -11.17 -14.51
N ASP A 59 2.94 -11.32 -15.14
CA ASP A 59 4.18 -10.77 -14.58
C ASP A 59 4.02 -9.27 -14.34
N ALA A 60 4.39 -8.83 -13.13
CA ALA A 60 4.13 -7.48 -12.65
C ALA A 60 5.41 -6.83 -12.08
N ARG A 61 5.26 -5.82 -11.22
CA ARG A 61 6.39 -5.09 -10.63
C ARG A 61 7.21 -6.03 -9.74
N LEU A 62 6.52 -6.81 -8.91
CA LEU A 62 7.09 -7.86 -8.08
C LEU A 62 6.29 -9.15 -8.31
N GLY A 63 6.94 -10.21 -8.80
CA GLY A 63 6.23 -11.47 -9.07
C GLY A 63 5.11 -11.30 -10.10
N LYS A 64 3.88 -11.65 -9.73
CA LYS A 64 2.66 -11.44 -10.52
C LYS A 64 1.77 -10.35 -9.91
N GLY A 65 0.92 -9.79 -10.76
CA GLY A 65 -0.15 -8.87 -10.37
C GLY A 65 -1.45 -9.17 -11.09
N ALA A 66 -2.51 -8.49 -10.66
CA ALA A 66 -3.85 -8.63 -11.23
C ALA A 66 -4.02 -7.71 -12.45
N LYS A 67 -4.35 -8.29 -13.61
CA LYS A 67 -4.67 -7.53 -14.83
C LYS A 67 -6.18 -7.32 -14.98
N PHE A 68 -6.60 -6.06 -14.99
CA PHE A 68 -7.97 -5.58 -15.11
C PHE A 68 -8.32 -5.11 -16.53
N ASP A 69 -9.54 -5.40 -16.96
CA ASP A 69 -10.05 -5.12 -18.31
C ASP A 69 -10.60 -3.70 -18.51
N GLY A 70 -10.84 -2.95 -17.42
CA GLY A 70 -11.46 -1.63 -17.47
C GLY A 70 -12.98 -1.62 -17.60
N SER A 71 -13.66 -2.72 -17.27
CA SER A 71 -15.12 -2.82 -17.49
C SER A 71 -15.90 -3.65 -16.47
N SER A 72 -15.33 -4.73 -15.97
CA SER A 72 -16.09 -5.68 -15.14
C SER A 72 -15.29 -6.29 -14.00
N GLN A 73 -13.97 -6.37 -14.19
CA GLN A 73 -13.06 -7.02 -13.25
C GLN A 73 -12.74 -6.09 -12.09
N LYS A 74 -12.75 -6.65 -10.88
CA LYS A 74 -12.39 -5.96 -9.64
C LYS A 74 -12.06 -6.99 -8.55
N ILE A 75 -11.49 -6.52 -7.45
CA ILE A 75 -11.38 -7.30 -6.22
C ILE A 75 -12.16 -6.55 -5.15
N HIS A 76 -13.00 -7.29 -4.41
CA HIS A 76 -13.83 -6.74 -3.34
C HIS A 76 -13.45 -7.38 -2.00
N ILE A 77 -13.29 -6.57 -0.96
CA ILE A 77 -12.96 -7.03 0.38
C ILE A 77 -14.17 -6.70 1.28
N PRO A 78 -15.10 -7.64 1.48
CA PRO A 78 -16.45 -7.35 1.96
C PRO A 78 -16.56 -6.98 3.44
N ASP A 79 -15.66 -7.46 4.30
CA ASP A 79 -15.76 -7.31 5.75
C ASP A 79 -14.67 -6.39 6.34
N TYR A 80 -14.08 -5.53 5.50
CA TYR A 80 -13.04 -4.61 5.94
C TYR A 80 -13.61 -3.52 6.85
N LYS A 81 -12.92 -3.25 7.96
CA LYS A 81 -13.27 -2.18 8.90
C LYS A 81 -12.03 -1.65 9.60
N PHE A 82 -11.72 -0.39 9.38
CA PHE A 82 -10.62 0.31 10.06
C PHE A 82 -11.01 1.77 10.32
N ILE A 83 -11.05 2.19 11.58
CA ILE A 83 -11.42 3.56 11.98
C ILE A 83 -10.15 4.32 12.27
N THR A 84 -9.93 5.44 11.58
CA THR A 84 -8.70 6.21 11.74
C THR A 84 -8.82 7.66 11.28
N THR A 85 -7.96 8.52 11.82
CA THR A 85 -7.61 9.85 11.29
C THR A 85 -6.28 9.87 10.57
N THR A 86 -5.56 8.74 10.56
CA THR A 86 -4.19 8.63 10.06
C THR A 86 -3.98 7.28 9.36
N THR A 87 -3.54 7.28 8.11
CA THR A 87 -3.33 6.04 7.34
C THR A 87 -2.44 6.28 6.13
N THR A 88 -1.92 5.20 5.56
CA THR A 88 -1.32 5.21 4.22
C THR A 88 -1.95 4.14 3.36
N TYR A 89 -2.35 4.50 2.13
CA TYR A 89 -2.71 3.56 1.09
C TYR A 89 -1.60 3.58 0.04
N ALA A 90 -1.18 2.42 -0.45
CA ALA A 90 -0.21 2.35 -1.54
C ALA A 90 -0.52 1.17 -2.47
N ALA A 91 -0.25 1.33 -3.76
CA ALA A 91 -0.33 0.26 -4.75
C ALA A 91 0.60 0.55 -5.93
N TRP A 92 1.23 -0.49 -6.47
CA TRP A 92 1.88 -0.41 -7.77
C TRP A 92 0.82 -0.51 -8.87
N ILE A 93 0.90 0.41 -9.84
CA ILE A 93 0.00 0.45 -10.98
C ILE A 93 0.79 0.51 -12.29
N HIS A 94 0.27 -0.14 -13.32
CA HIS A 94 0.71 0.02 -14.70
C HIS A 94 -0.50 -0.03 -15.63
N GLY A 95 -0.91 1.11 -16.17
CA GLY A 95 -2.07 1.21 -17.03
C GLY A 95 -2.68 2.59 -16.98
N TRP A 96 -4.01 2.64 -17.06
CA TRP A 96 -4.75 3.90 -17.05
C TRP A 96 -6.18 3.76 -16.52
N LYS A 97 -6.85 4.90 -16.34
CA LYS A 97 -8.27 4.95 -16.05
C LYS A 97 -9.10 4.59 -17.29
N ALA A 98 -10.06 3.68 -17.15
CA ALA A 98 -11.06 3.42 -18.21
C ALA A 98 -12.19 4.46 -18.16
N ASN A 99 -12.39 5.06 -16.98
CA ASN A 99 -13.36 6.10 -16.71
C ASN A 99 -12.70 7.18 -15.85
N ASP A 100 -13.12 8.43 -15.99
CA ASP A 100 -12.77 9.45 -15.00
C ASP A 100 -13.18 8.98 -13.60
N TRP A 101 -12.37 9.34 -12.60
CA TRP A 101 -12.60 8.94 -11.22
C TRP A 101 -12.53 7.42 -10.97
N ALA A 102 -11.71 6.70 -11.75
CA ALA A 102 -11.47 5.27 -11.59
C ALA A 102 -10.72 4.94 -10.28
N GLY A 103 -11.15 3.87 -9.61
CA GLY A 103 -10.54 3.40 -8.37
C GLY A 103 -9.20 2.70 -8.55
N ILE A 104 -8.23 3.02 -7.71
CA ILE A 104 -7.05 2.18 -7.49
C ILE A 104 -7.34 1.26 -6.29
N VAL A 105 -7.55 1.87 -5.11
CA VAL A 105 -7.97 1.18 -3.88
C VAL A 105 -8.81 2.12 -3.01
N GLY A 106 -9.91 1.64 -2.45
CA GLY A 106 -10.71 2.46 -1.54
C GLY A 106 -12.07 1.90 -1.16
N SER A 107 -12.78 2.64 -0.32
CA SER A 107 -14.14 2.34 0.10
C SER A 107 -15.09 3.51 -0.16
N ARG A 108 -16.39 3.19 -0.32
CA ARG A 108 -17.51 4.15 -0.40
C ARG A 108 -18.55 3.95 0.69
N THR A 109 -18.37 2.97 1.55
CA THR A 109 -19.34 2.59 2.58
C THR A 109 -18.58 2.16 3.82
N PRO A 110 -18.90 2.66 5.03
CA PRO A 110 -19.94 3.65 5.31
C PRO A 110 -19.58 5.06 4.82
N THR A 111 -18.30 5.35 4.58
CA THR A 111 -17.85 6.63 4.04
C THR A 111 -16.89 6.47 2.86
N ALA A 112 -16.65 7.56 2.14
CA ALA A 112 -15.74 7.57 0.99
C ALA A 112 -14.30 7.82 1.45
N THR A 113 -13.44 6.82 1.22
CA THR A 113 -12.01 6.78 1.58
C THR A 113 -11.23 6.11 0.43
N GLU A 114 -10.78 6.90 -0.54
CA GLU A 114 -10.33 6.34 -1.83
C GLU A 114 -9.02 6.96 -2.33
N LEU A 115 -8.16 6.13 -2.90
CA LEU A 115 -7.06 6.50 -3.79
C LEU A 115 -7.50 6.23 -5.24
N ILE A 116 -7.58 7.28 -6.06
CA ILE A 116 -8.26 7.22 -7.37
C ILE A 116 -7.55 8.07 -8.42
N PHE A 117 -7.91 7.86 -9.68
CA PHE A 117 -7.62 8.81 -10.76
C PHE A 117 -8.58 10.01 -10.69
N GLY A 118 -8.16 11.17 -11.20
CA GLY A 118 -9.07 12.31 -11.46
C GLY A 118 -9.88 12.19 -12.76
N ASP A 119 -10.58 13.25 -13.13
CA ASP A 119 -11.01 13.50 -14.52
C ASP A 119 -9.89 14.12 -15.38
N ASN A 120 -8.78 14.51 -14.75
CA ASN A 120 -7.53 14.97 -15.35
C ASN A 120 -6.44 13.85 -15.30
N GLU A 121 -5.17 14.20 -15.48
CA GLU A 121 -4.03 13.27 -15.44
C GLU A 121 -3.45 13.06 -14.03
N LEU A 122 -4.06 13.65 -13.01
CA LEU A 122 -3.55 13.66 -11.64
C LEU A 122 -4.06 12.47 -10.82
N LEU A 123 -3.30 12.15 -9.77
CA LEU A 123 -3.74 11.32 -8.65
C LEU A 123 -4.67 12.12 -7.75
N HIS A 124 -5.79 11.52 -7.39
CA HIS A 124 -6.81 12.12 -6.53
C HIS A 124 -7.10 11.21 -5.34
N TYR A 125 -7.76 11.80 -4.34
CA TYR A 125 -8.24 11.06 -3.19
C TYR A 125 -9.60 11.55 -2.74
N VAL A 126 -10.31 10.71 -1.98
CA VAL A 126 -11.58 11.07 -1.37
C VAL A 126 -11.48 10.88 0.13
N TRP A 127 -11.78 11.94 0.88
CA TRP A 127 -11.87 11.91 2.34
C TRP A 127 -12.95 12.91 2.81
N ASN A 128 -13.01 13.17 4.13
CA ASN A 128 -13.90 14.14 4.76
C ASN A 128 -15.37 14.01 4.38
N ASN A 129 -15.93 12.80 4.43
CA ASN A 129 -17.31 12.54 4.03
C ASN A 129 -17.61 12.98 2.57
N ASN A 130 -16.67 12.74 1.65
CA ASN A 130 -16.78 13.09 0.24
C ASN A 130 -16.86 14.62 0.01
N ALA A 131 -16.07 15.39 0.77
CA ALA A 131 -15.96 16.85 0.63
C ALA A 131 -15.21 17.25 -0.65
N ALA A 132 -15.68 18.30 -1.34
CA ALA A 132 -15.11 18.73 -2.62
C ALA A 132 -13.65 19.19 -2.50
N GLU A 133 -13.28 19.70 -1.34
CA GLU A 133 -11.93 20.08 -0.95
C GLU A 133 -10.95 18.89 -0.93
N THR A 134 -11.45 17.64 -0.99
CA THR A 134 -10.64 16.43 -1.14
C THR A 134 -10.76 15.86 -2.55
N TRP A 135 -11.97 15.50 -3.00
CA TRP A 135 -12.14 14.80 -4.28
C TRP A 135 -11.92 15.70 -5.51
N ARG A 136 -12.12 17.02 -5.44
CA ARG A 136 -11.79 17.96 -6.53
C ARG A 136 -10.48 18.70 -6.34
N TRP A 137 -9.65 18.25 -5.41
CA TRP A 137 -8.37 18.91 -5.21
C TRP A 137 -7.38 18.52 -6.31
N ASP A 138 -7.13 19.45 -7.22
CA ASP A 138 -6.22 19.30 -8.38
C ASP A 138 -4.75 19.59 -8.00
N GLY A 139 -4.29 19.04 -6.88
CA GLY A 139 -2.92 19.25 -6.38
C GLY A 139 -2.09 17.98 -6.26
N GLY A 140 -2.64 16.81 -6.61
CA GLY A 140 -1.88 15.56 -6.66
C GLY A 140 -0.89 15.53 -7.85
N PRO A 141 0.12 14.65 -7.79
CA PRO A 141 1.08 14.46 -8.88
C PRO A 141 0.43 13.79 -10.10
N GLU A 142 1.03 13.97 -11.27
CA GLU A 142 0.62 13.29 -12.51
C GLU A 142 0.86 11.79 -12.43
N ILE A 143 -0.10 10.99 -12.90
CA ILE A 143 0.07 9.54 -13.03
C ILE A 143 0.65 9.28 -14.43
N PRO A 144 1.78 8.57 -14.57
CA PRO A 144 2.30 8.22 -15.88
C PRO A 144 1.45 7.12 -16.51
N GLN A 145 1.03 7.33 -17.75
CA GLN A 145 0.21 6.34 -18.45
C GLN A 145 1.06 5.17 -18.95
N ASP A 146 0.60 3.94 -18.69
CA ASP A 146 1.21 2.70 -19.19
C ASP A 146 2.70 2.56 -18.79
N GLU A 147 3.06 3.09 -17.63
CA GLU A 147 4.35 2.93 -16.98
C GLU A 147 4.15 2.47 -15.53
N TRP A 148 5.14 1.80 -14.94
CA TRP A 148 5.06 1.39 -13.55
C TRP A 148 5.21 2.60 -12.62
N ALA A 149 4.19 2.82 -11.80
CA ALA A 149 4.20 3.83 -10.75
C ALA A 149 3.71 3.26 -9.42
N LEU A 150 4.36 3.63 -8.31
CA LEU A 150 3.78 3.45 -6.98
C LEU A 150 2.91 4.67 -6.71
N ALA A 151 1.59 4.46 -6.67
CA ALA A 151 0.64 5.47 -6.24
C ALA A 151 0.37 5.32 -4.75
N ALA A 152 0.48 6.41 -4.00
CA ALA A 152 0.21 6.38 -2.56
C ALA A 152 -0.52 7.64 -2.08
N MET A 153 -1.20 7.47 -0.95
CA MET A 153 -1.91 8.50 -0.20
C MET A 153 -1.55 8.35 1.26
N THR A 154 -1.16 9.43 1.92
CA THR A 154 -1.08 9.51 3.38
C THR A 154 -2.12 10.50 3.89
N ILE A 155 -2.80 10.15 4.97
CA ILE A 155 -3.74 11.02 5.68
C ILE A 155 -3.18 11.28 7.08
N GLU A 156 -3.23 12.53 7.50
CA GLU A 156 -2.95 13.02 8.85
C GLU A 156 -4.05 14.02 9.26
N PRO A 157 -4.26 14.30 10.56
CA PRO A 157 -5.35 15.19 10.99
C PRO A 157 -5.36 16.58 10.38
N GLU A 158 -4.21 17.11 9.96
CA GLU A 158 -4.05 18.47 9.42
C GLU A 158 -3.75 18.48 7.91
N GLN A 159 -3.48 17.33 7.27
CA GLN A 159 -3.13 17.28 5.85
C GLN A 159 -3.33 15.91 5.21
N ALA A 160 -3.42 15.89 3.88
CA ALA A 160 -3.18 14.70 3.08
C ALA A 160 -1.99 14.93 2.15
N THR A 161 -1.19 13.90 1.92
CA THR A 161 -0.14 13.92 0.90
C THR A 161 -0.34 12.78 -0.09
N LEU A 162 -0.34 13.10 -1.39
CA LEU A 162 -0.37 12.12 -2.45
C LEU A 162 1.01 12.00 -3.07
N TYR A 163 1.40 10.77 -3.43
CA TYR A 163 2.70 10.46 -3.98
C TYR A 163 2.56 9.63 -5.25
N ILE A 164 3.42 9.93 -6.22
CA ILE A 164 3.71 9.05 -7.34
C ILE A 164 5.22 8.85 -7.35
N TYR A 165 5.64 7.58 -7.36
CA TYR A 165 7.04 7.24 -7.61
C TYR A 165 7.18 6.54 -8.97
N THR A 166 8.17 6.95 -9.75
CA THR A 166 8.66 6.23 -10.94
C THR A 166 10.16 5.98 -10.83
N ASP A 167 10.67 4.96 -11.52
CA ASP A 167 12.11 4.71 -11.58
C ASP A 167 12.88 5.85 -12.26
N ALA A 168 12.22 6.59 -13.17
CA ALA A 168 12.82 7.65 -13.95
C ALA A 168 12.95 8.96 -13.15
N ASP A 169 11.91 9.33 -12.43
CA ASP A 169 11.78 10.68 -11.83
C ASP A 169 11.87 10.67 -10.30
N GLY A 170 11.85 9.49 -9.68
CA GLY A 170 11.81 9.37 -8.22
C GLY A 170 10.42 9.68 -7.67
N VAL A 171 10.36 10.22 -6.45
CA VAL A 171 9.09 10.58 -5.80
C VAL A 171 8.68 12.00 -6.19
N ASP A 172 7.47 12.14 -6.73
CA ASP A 172 6.74 13.41 -6.82
C ASP A 172 5.56 13.40 -5.84
N LYS A 173 5.14 14.58 -5.38
CA LYS A 173 4.08 14.69 -4.38
C LYS A 173 3.26 15.97 -4.45
N GLY A 174 2.04 15.86 -3.95
CA GLY A 174 1.14 16.98 -3.68
C GLY A 174 0.68 16.97 -2.23
N VAL A 175 0.54 18.14 -1.61
CA VAL A 175 0.04 18.28 -0.22
C VAL A 175 -1.24 19.10 -0.19
N ASN A 176 -2.31 18.53 0.38
CA ASN A 176 -3.56 19.23 0.67
C ASN A 176 -3.62 19.59 2.16
N ASP A 177 -3.24 20.82 2.48
CA ASP A 177 -3.13 21.37 3.84
C ASP A 177 -4.50 21.84 4.36
N ILE A 178 -5.35 20.87 4.69
CA ILE A 178 -6.68 21.07 5.29
C ILE A 178 -6.91 20.04 6.41
N PRO A 179 -7.78 20.33 7.39
CA PRO A 179 -8.15 19.34 8.41
C PRO A 179 -8.79 18.10 7.81
N HIS A 180 -8.35 16.92 8.24
CA HIS A 180 -8.94 15.62 7.91
C HIS A 180 -9.59 14.98 9.15
N VAL A 181 -10.84 14.54 9.00
CA VAL A 181 -11.63 13.97 10.10
C VAL A 181 -11.43 12.47 10.21
N GLU A 182 -11.73 11.92 11.38
CA GLU A 182 -11.78 10.47 11.60
C GLU A 182 -12.84 9.86 10.69
N GLN A 183 -12.48 8.76 10.02
CA GLN A 183 -13.41 8.01 9.18
C GLN A 183 -13.29 6.51 9.40
N GLU A 184 -14.39 5.82 9.13
CA GLU A 184 -14.40 4.37 9.03
C GLU A 184 -14.15 3.98 7.57
N ILE A 185 -12.99 3.39 7.33
CA ILE A 185 -12.68 2.68 6.11
C ILE A 185 -13.43 1.36 6.18
N GLY A 186 -14.48 1.22 5.38
CA GLY A 186 -15.28 0.01 5.32
C GLY A 186 -14.85 -0.90 4.17
N PRO A 187 -15.78 -1.71 3.60
CA PRO A 187 -15.46 -2.69 2.57
C PRO A 187 -14.64 -2.07 1.44
N LEU A 188 -13.47 -2.65 1.18
CA LEU A 188 -12.50 -2.12 0.23
C LEU A 188 -12.76 -2.68 -1.16
N ASN A 189 -12.38 -1.90 -2.16
CA ASN A 189 -12.41 -2.26 -3.55
C ASN A 189 -11.06 -1.94 -4.18
N ILE A 190 -10.57 -2.83 -5.02
CA ILE A 190 -9.38 -2.63 -5.84
C ILE A 190 -9.82 -2.60 -7.31
N ALA A 191 -9.24 -1.64 -8.07
CA ALA A 191 -9.51 -1.37 -9.48
C ALA A 191 -10.93 -0.87 -9.82
N TRP A 192 -11.73 -0.48 -8.83
CA TRP A 192 -13.13 -0.12 -9.02
C TRP A 192 -13.68 0.83 -7.96
N VAL A 193 -14.58 1.73 -8.40
CA VAL A 193 -15.45 2.54 -7.54
C VAL A 193 -16.90 2.42 -7.99
N ASP A 194 -17.81 2.23 -7.04
CA ASP A 194 -19.26 2.47 -7.21
C ASP A 194 -19.58 3.90 -6.74
N CYS A 195 -19.82 4.81 -7.66
CA CYS A 195 -20.36 6.12 -7.28
C CYS A 195 -21.40 6.59 -8.26
N CYS A 196 -22.37 7.34 -7.70
CA CYS A 196 -23.08 8.33 -8.47
C CYS A 196 -23.93 7.69 -9.61
N GLY A 197 -24.36 6.43 -9.41
CA GLY A 197 -25.14 5.66 -10.37
C GLY A 197 -24.33 4.96 -11.46
N GLY A 198 -23.00 4.87 -11.34
CA GLY A 198 -22.13 4.21 -12.30
C GLY A 198 -20.92 3.52 -11.68
N ASN A 199 -20.34 2.61 -12.47
CA ASN A 199 -19.11 1.91 -12.12
C ASN A 199 -17.93 2.56 -12.85
N ARG A 200 -16.84 2.79 -12.13
CA ARG A 200 -15.62 3.42 -12.66
C ARG A 200 -14.45 2.48 -12.48
N TYR A 201 -13.85 2.05 -13.58
CA TYR A 201 -12.87 0.98 -13.58
C TYR A 201 -11.47 1.46 -13.95
N PHE A 202 -10.48 0.87 -13.30
CA PHE A 202 -9.09 0.90 -13.74
C PHE A 202 -8.86 -0.16 -14.83
N LYS A 203 -8.00 0.17 -15.80
CA LYS A 203 -7.57 -0.75 -16.86
C LYS A 203 -6.04 -0.84 -16.86
N GLY A 204 -5.52 -2.02 -16.54
CA GLY A 204 -4.08 -2.21 -16.41
C GLY A 204 -3.75 -3.31 -15.44
N ILE A 205 -2.57 -3.24 -14.86
CA ILE A 205 -2.08 -4.15 -13.83
C ILE A 205 -2.03 -3.37 -12.51
N ILE A 206 -2.57 -3.97 -11.44
CA ILE A 206 -2.31 -3.54 -10.06
C ILE A 206 -1.53 -4.64 -9.37
N ASP A 207 -0.56 -4.22 -8.56
CA ASP A 207 0.36 -5.08 -7.83
C ASP A 207 0.60 -4.48 -6.43
N GLU A 208 0.93 -5.33 -5.45
CA GLU A 208 1.37 -4.91 -4.11
C GLU A 208 0.45 -3.85 -3.42
N VAL A 209 -0.82 -4.17 -3.16
CA VAL A 209 -1.72 -3.23 -2.47
C VAL A 209 -1.48 -3.29 -0.97
N MET A 210 -1.27 -2.12 -0.34
CA MET A 210 -0.88 -2.01 1.06
C MET A 210 -1.70 -0.94 1.80
N ILE A 211 -2.02 -1.22 3.07
CA ILE A 211 -2.67 -0.28 3.99
C ILE A 211 -1.87 -0.23 5.28
N PHE A 212 -1.56 0.98 5.75
CA PHE A 212 -0.87 1.25 7.00
C PHE A 212 -1.76 2.02 7.98
N ASP A 213 -1.60 1.79 9.28
CA ASP A 213 -2.28 2.52 10.38
C ASP A 213 -1.58 3.84 10.76
N ARG A 214 -0.57 4.23 9.99
CA ARG A 214 0.21 5.46 10.13
C ARG A 214 0.42 6.14 8.79
N ALA A 215 0.74 7.42 8.83
CA ALA A 215 1.21 8.16 7.67
C ALA A 215 2.69 7.82 7.44
N LEU A 216 3.03 7.29 6.26
CA LEU A 216 4.40 7.12 5.84
C LEU A 216 5.00 8.48 5.46
N SER A 217 6.27 8.69 5.80
CA SER A 217 7.05 9.81 5.30
C SER A 217 7.46 9.61 3.83
N GLU A 218 7.88 10.69 3.16
CA GLU A 218 8.40 10.61 1.78
C GLU A 218 9.59 9.64 1.66
N ASP A 219 10.49 9.62 2.65
CA ASP A 219 11.62 8.70 2.70
C ASP A 219 11.14 7.24 2.80
N GLU A 220 10.07 6.98 3.56
CA GLU A 220 9.47 5.64 3.68
C GLU A 220 8.73 5.24 2.40
N ILE A 221 8.09 6.18 1.69
CA ILE A 221 7.50 5.92 0.36
C ILE A 221 8.61 5.56 -0.65
N LEU A 222 9.72 6.31 -0.66
CA LEU A 222 10.87 6.01 -1.51
C LEU A 222 11.48 4.65 -1.16
N GLN A 223 11.61 4.36 0.13
CA GLN A 223 12.11 3.08 0.60
C GLN A 223 11.19 1.92 0.18
N LEU A 224 9.88 2.10 0.34
CA LEU A 224 8.88 1.13 -0.09
C LEU A 224 8.99 0.86 -1.59
N ALA A 225 9.14 1.89 -2.40
CA ALA A 225 9.25 1.77 -3.86
C ALA A 225 10.54 1.11 -4.34
N THR A 226 11.66 1.36 -3.66
CA THR A 226 13.00 0.92 -4.11
C THR A 226 13.46 -0.39 -3.49
N GLN A 227 12.94 -0.74 -2.30
CA GLN A 227 13.37 -1.92 -1.55
C GLN A 227 12.26 -2.96 -1.40
N GLY A 228 10.99 -2.56 -1.60
CA GLY A 228 9.82 -3.39 -1.38
C GLY A 228 9.61 -3.76 0.10
N LEU A 229 8.55 -4.52 0.35
CA LEU A 229 8.33 -5.10 1.68
C LEU A 229 9.16 -6.38 1.87
N ASN A 230 9.97 -6.43 2.92
CA ASN A 230 10.74 -7.64 3.29
C ASN A 230 9.89 -8.68 4.05
N VAL A 231 8.67 -8.97 3.59
CA VAL A 231 7.71 -9.84 4.32
C VAL A 231 8.14 -11.31 4.27
N GLU A 232 8.78 -11.75 3.19
CA GLU A 232 9.23 -13.15 3.04
C GLU A 232 10.32 -13.57 4.04
N ALA A 233 11.21 -12.65 4.42
CA ALA A 233 12.31 -12.96 5.33
C ALA A 233 11.81 -13.31 6.75
N ALA A 234 10.77 -12.62 7.22
CA ALA A 234 10.18 -12.85 8.55
C ALA A 234 9.43 -14.19 8.62
N HIS A 235 8.67 -14.55 7.58
CA HIS A 235 8.00 -15.85 7.51
C HIS A 235 8.98 -17.02 7.33
N LYS A 236 10.03 -16.86 6.52
CA LYS A 236 11.09 -17.87 6.35
C LYS A 236 11.91 -18.06 7.63
N LEU A 237 12.21 -17.00 8.39
CA LEU A 237 12.88 -17.11 9.69
C LEU A 237 12.00 -17.81 10.72
N THR A 238 10.73 -17.41 10.84
CA THR A 238 9.79 -18.01 11.82
C THR A 238 9.56 -19.49 11.57
N THR A 239 9.41 -19.89 10.30
CA THR A 239 9.28 -21.32 9.93
C THR A 239 10.58 -22.10 10.14
N THR A 240 11.74 -21.50 9.89
CA THR A 240 13.06 -22.13 10.12
C THR A 240 13.35 -22.33 11.60
N TRP A 241 13.08 -21.32 12.45
CA TRP A 241 13.18 -21.44 13.92
C TRP A 241 12.21 -22.48 14.49
N GLY A 242 10.98 -22.55 13.96
CA GLY A 242 10.00 -23.58 14.30
C GLY A 242 10.46 -25.00 13.94
N LYS A 243 11.14 -25.16 12.81
CA LYS A 243 11.74 -26.44 12.38
C LYS A 243 12.97 -26.80 13.24
N MET A 244 13.84 -25.85 13.56
CA MET A 244 15.01 -26.08 14.41
C MET A 244 14.64 -26.49 15.84
N LYS A 245 13.65 -25.83 16.47
CA LYS A 245 13.17 -26.23 17.81
C LYS A 245 12.55 -27.63 17.85
N ARG A 246 11.99 -28.10 16.73
CA ARG A 246 11.45 -29.46 16.60
C ARG A 246 12.53 -30.49 16.32
N ALA A 247 13.63 -30.12 15.68
CA ALA A 247 14.78 -30.99 15.41
C ALA A 247 15.73 -31.17 16.62
N LEU A 248 15.56 -30.36 17.68
CA LEU A 248 16.33 -30.42 18.92
C LEU A 248 15.60 -31.15 20.07
N LYS A 249 14.51 -31.86 19.76
CA LYS A 249 13.87 -32.86 20.64
C LYS A 249 14.13 -34.25 20.10
#